data_AF-A0A2G8LPD9-F1
#
_entry.id   AF-A0A2G8LPD9-F1
#
_cell.length_a   1.000
_cell.length_b   1.000
_cell.length_c   1.000
_cell.angle_alpha   90.00
_cell.angle_beta   90.00
_cell.angle_gamma   90.00
#
_symmetry.space_group_name_H-M   'P 1'
#
loop_
_entity.id
_entity.type
_entity.pdbx_description
1 polymer ?
#
loop_
_entity_poly.entity_id
_entity_poly.type
_entity_poly.pdbx_seq_one_letter_code
_entity_poly.pdbx_strand_id
1 'polypeptide(L)'
;MRTRRQGPGGVHGSGRGQSAQVAVHEFGHSLGLGHSEVDAAVMAPFYTGYDPNFALHPDDIAGIQTLYGPNVGSPDITMRPEEIPSDVPCTGQFDTITRTSDGGTYAFKGNMVFKLDNNAIGLESGFPTEISSVFADLPNDLDASVFYEDVGKTYFFKGNQYYRFSGTTLDSGYPLSISAKWNGLPNDLDAAFVWSGNGRVYFIKGNQYYRYNRYSEAVDAGYPRPLSVWRGLPASVESAMQWSNSRTYFFSGEEYYRFNDRSFRVDTSYPRSTVQYWIGCELEDLMQATTPTSGSNTFYMSSLAVIMLSSLISLQLRFTPAIGRKALYRRYITLVNDNLSQRQSLQSAAVT
;
A
#
# COMPACT_ATOMS: atom_id res chain seq x y z
N MET A 1 56.11 -50.27 28.75
CA MET A 1 55.50 -49.42 29.80
C MET A 1 54.93 -48.17 29.15
N ARG A 2 53.72 -47.77 29.57
CA ARG A 2 53.01 -46.49 29.30
C ARG A 2 52.53 -46.24 27.86
N THR A 3 51.35 -45.70 27.57
CA THR A 3 49.98 -45.71 28.15
C THR A 3 49.16 -44.93 27.11
N ARG A 4 48.04 -45.49 26.61
CA ARG A 4 47.06 -44.78 25.78
C ARG A 4 46.51 -43.56 26.53
N ARG A 5 46.46 -42.40 25.88
CA ARG A 5 45.46 -41.35 26.15
C ARG A 5 44.51 -41.30 24.96
N GLN A 6 43.25 -41.69 25.21
CA GLN A 6 42.13 -41.36 24.33
C GLN A 6 41.90 -39.84 24.43
N GLY A 7 41.93 -39.15 23.29
CA GLY A 7 41.35 -37.82 23.16
C GLY A 7 39.82 -37.93 23.04
N PRO A 8 39.05 -36.95 23.53
CA PRO A 8 37.60 -37.02 23.48
C PRO A 8 37.09 -36.91 22.04
N GLY A 9 36.00 -37.63 21.77
CA GLY A 9 35.46 -37.88 20.45
C GLY A 9 35.15 -36.63 19.65
N GLY A 10 35.44 -36.70 18.35
CA GLY A 10 34.97 -35.75 17.37
C GLY A 10 33.45 -35.68 17.40
N VAL A 11 32.93 -34.47 17.58
CA VAL A 11 31.53 -34.17 17.26
C VAL A 11 31.50 -33.87 15.77
N HIS A 12 31.04 -34.84 14.99
CA HIS A 12 30.59 -34.63 13.62
C HIS A 12 29.42 -33.63 13.63
N GLY A 13 29.74 -32.35 13.51
CA GLY A 13 28.76 -31.30 13.22
C GLY A 13 28.36 -31.37 11.75
N SER A 14 27.19 -31.94 11.50
CA SER A 14 26.43 -31.96 10.23
C SER A 14 26.73 -30.77 9.29
N GLY A 15 27.20 -31.06 8.06
CA GLY A 15 27.46 -30.10 6.98
C GLY A 15 26.23 -29.34 6.44
N ARG A 16 25.12 -29.32 7.18
CA ARG A 16 23.90 -28.54 6.88
C ARG A 16 24.00 -27.06 7.29
N GLY A 17 24.89 -26.74 8.23
CA GLY A 17 25.04 -25.38 8.76
C GLY A 17 25.83 -24.44 7.85
N GLN A 18 26.97 -24.91 7.33
CA GLN A 18 27.87 -24.13 6.46
C GLN A 18 27.19 -23.72 5.15
N SER A 19 26.35 -24.60 4.58
CA SER A 19 25.60 -24.30 3.36
C SER A 19 24.53 -23.23 3.54
N ALA A 20 24.03 -23.01 4.76
CA ALA A 20 22.93 -22.08 5.00
C ALA A 20 23.40 -20.62 4.93
N GLN A 21 24.53 -20.27 5.53
CA GLN A 21 25.05 -18.90 5.53
C GLN A 21 25.53 -18.46 4.13
N VAL A 22 26.19 -19.37 3.41
CA VAL A 22 26.56 -19.14 2.00
C VAL A 22 25.30 -18.94 1.16
N ALA A 23 24.25 -19.75 1.36
CA ALA A 23 22.98 -19.54 0.65
C ALA A 23 22.32 -18.19 0.99
N VAL A 24 22.39 -17.73 2.25
CA VAL A 24 21.86 -16.42 2.64
C VAL A 24 22.62 -15.27 1.96
N HIS A 25 23.96 -15.37 1.84
CA HIS A 25 24.78 -14.42 1.08
C HIS A 25 24.36 -14.35 -0.40
N GLU A 26 24.23 -15.50 -1.06
CA GLU A 26 23.81 -15.56 -2.47
C GLU A 26 22.36 -15.08 -2.69
N PHE A 27 21.48 -15.30 -1.72
CA PHE A 27 20.13 -14.72 -1.75
C PHE A 27 20.18 -13.20 -1.61
N GLY A 28 21.08 -12.65 -0.80
CA GLY A 28 21.30 -11.20 -0.73
C GLY A 28 21.64 -10.60 -2.09
N HIS A 29 22.55 -11.22 -2.85
CA HIS A 29 22.85 -10.81 -4.23
C HIS A 29 21.65 -10.95 -5.17
N SER A 30 20.90 -12.04 -5.06
CA SER A 30 19.68 -12.26 -5.84
C SER A 30 18.60 -11.21 -5.54
N LEU A 31 18.61 -10.65 -4.33
CA LEU A 31 17.76 -9.54 -3.89
C LEU A 31 18.42 -8.16 -4.12
N GLY A 32 19.56 -8.09 -4.80
CA GLY A 32 20.17 -6.83 -5.22
C GLY A 32 21.10 -6.16 -4.22
N LEU A 33 21.51 -6.85 -3.14
CA LEU A 33 22.58 -6.38 -2.26
C LEU A 33 23.96 -6.59 -2.90
N GLY A 34 24.84 -5.61 -2.76
CA GLY A 34 26.28 -5.74 -3.06
C GLY A 34 27.05 -6.31 -1.87
N HIS A 35 28.37 -6.46 -2.03
CA HIS A 35 29.23 -6.80 -0.90
C HIS A 35 29.29 -5.67 0.13
N SER A 36 29.31 -6.03 1.41
CA SER A 36 29.53 -5.11 2.54
C SER A 36 31.01 -5.00 2.88
N GLU A 37 31.44 -3.83 3.35
CA GLU A 37 32.78 -3.61 3.92
C GLU A 37 32.84 -4.02 5.41
N VAL A 38 31.70 -4.38 6.02
CA VAL A 38 31.64 -4.84 7.41
C VAL A 38 31.90 -6.34 7.46
N ASP A 39 33.06 -6.74 7.98
CA ASP A 39 33.50 -8.15 8.04
C ASP A 39 32.51 -9.10 8.76
N ALA A 40 31.68 -8.57 9.66
CA ALA A 40 30.67 -9.33 10.40
C ALA A 40 29.32 -9.46 9.69
N ALA A 41 29.12 -8.77 8.56
CA ALA A 41 27.90 -8.84 7.76
C ALA A 41 27.88 -10.12 6.91
N VAL A 42 26.69 -10.70 6.68
CA VAL A 42 26.60 -11.88 5.80
C VAL A 42 26.97 -11.51 4.37
N MET A 43 26.78 -10.26 3.97
CA MET A 43 27.21 -9.75 2.66
C MET A 43 28.70 -9.40 2.57
N ALA A 44 29.52 -9.66 3.60
CA ALA A 44 30.97 -9.49 3.48
C ALA A 44 31.57 -10.40 2.39
N PRO A 45 32.59 -9.96 1.62
CA PRO A 45 33.12 -10.70 0.47
C PRO A 45 33.92 -11.97 0.85
N PHE A 46 34.22 -12.18 2.13
CA PHE A 46 35.02 -13.31 2.61
C PHE A 46 34.26 -14.11 3.66
N TYR A 47 34.23 -15.44 3.50
CA TYR A 47 33.57 -16.35 4.43
C TYR A 47 34.33 -16.44 5.76
N THR A 48 33.68 -16.06 6.86
CA THR A 48 34.28 -15.99 8.20
C THR A 48 34.10 -17.28 9.04
N GLY A 49 33.40 -18.29 8.52
CA GLY A 49 33.16 -19.56 9.20
C GLY A 49 31.70 -19.77 9.61
N TYR A 50 31.35 -21.00 9.99
CA TYR A 50 30.00 -21.32 10.43
C TYR A 50 29.71 -20.76 11.82
N ASP A 51 28.67 -19.94 11.91
CA ASP A 51 28.13 -19.47 13.20
C ASP A 51 26.84 -20.24 13.53
N PRO A 52 26.81 -21.05 14.61
CA PRO A 52 25.60 -21.73 15.06
C PRO A 52 24.49 -20.79 15.55
N ASN A 53 24.79 -19.52 15.85
CA ASN A 53 23.83 -18.51 16.28
C ASN A 53 23.61 -17.41 15.21
N PHE A 54 23.78 -17.77 13.95
CA PHE A 54 23.68 -16.87 12.81
C PHE A 54 22.44 -15.94 12.86
N ALA A 55 22.71 -14.64 12.82
CA ALA A 55 21.72 -13.59 12.67
C ALA A 55 22.21 -12.58 11.61
N LEU A 56 21.28 -11.91 10.93
CA LEU A 56 21.63 -10.85 9.99
C LEU A 56 22.28 -9.67 10.73
N HIS A 57 23.36 -9.13 10.18
CA HIS A 57 23.98 -7.93 10.73
C HIS A 57 23.08 -6.72 10.46
N PRO A 58 23.07 -5.67 11.32
CA PRO A 58 22.30 -4.44 11.08
C PRO A 58 22.58 -3.80 9.71
N ASP A 59 23.78 -3.98 9.17
CA ASP A 59 24.16 -3.54 7.82
C ASP A 59 23.40 -4.29 6.72
N ASP A 60 23.28 -5.62 6.83
CA ASP A 60 22.49 -6.44 5.91
C ASP A 60 21.00 -6.06 5.97
N ILE A 61 20.49 -5.80 7.18
CA ILE A 61 19.12 -5.37 7.43
C ILE A 61 18.88 -3.99 6.82
N ALA A 62 19.74 -3.01 7.08
CA ALA A 62 19.60 -1.67 6.52
C ALA A 62 19.69 -1.68 4.98
N GLY A 63 20.62 -2.46 4.43
CA GLY A 63 20.76 -2.65 2.99
C GLY A 63 19.50 -3.21 2.35
N ILE A 64 18.96 -4.31 2.89
CA ILE A 64 17.76 -4.94 2.30
C ILE A 64 16.52 -4.07 2.48
N GLN A 65 16.41 -3.37 3.61
CA GLN A 65 15.28 -2.48 3.89
C GLN A 65 15.32 -1.18 3.07
N THR A 66 16.50 -0.73 2.65
CA THR A 66 16.62 0.37 1.67
C THR A 66 16.00 -0.01 0.32
N LEU A 67 16.11 -1.28 -0.08
CA LEU A 67 15.59 -1.76 -1.36
C LEU A 67 14.09 -2.10 -1.29
N TYR A 68 13.65 -2.71 -0.18
CA TYR A 68 12.32 -3.33 -0.08
C TYR A 68 11.42 -2.75 1.02
N GLY A 69 11.94 -1.84 1.84
CA GLY A 69 11.28 -1.35 3.06
C GLY A 69 11.58 -2.22 4.28
N PRO A 70 11.29 -1.72 5.50
CA PRO A 70 11.49 -2.46 6.73
C PRO A 70 10.78 -3.81 6.70
N ASN A 71 11.37 -4.80 7.39
CA ASN A 71 10.75 -6.10 7.56
C ASN A 71 9.58 -5.95 8.53
N VAL A 72 8.44 -5.55 7.99
CA VAL A 72 7.14 -5.82 8.60
C VAL A 72 6.93 -7.31 8.44
N GLY A 73 7.50 -8.10 9.36
CA GLY A 73 6.97 -9.44 9.62
C GLY A 73 5.46 -9.30 9.72
N SER A 74 4.69 -10.27 9.19
CA SER A 74 3.21 -10.29 9.27
C SER A 74 2.76 -9.45 10.45
N PRO A 75 2.09 -8.29 10.19
CA PRO A 75 2.10 -7.14 11.06
C PRO A 75 1.99 -7.62 12.50
N ASP A 76 3.07 -7.47 13.26
CA ASP A 76 2.95 -7.62 14.69
C ASP A 76 1.94 -6.56 15.11
N ILE A 77 0.82 -6.99 15.66
CA ILE A 77 -0.38 -6.20 15.97
C ILE A 77 -0.07 -5.09 17.00
N THR A 78 1.18 -4.95 17.43
CA THR A 78 1.67 -4.09 18.51
C THR A 78 2.01 -2.65 18.08
N MET A 79 2.14 -2.34 16.78
CA MET A 79 2.25 -0.96 16.27
C MET A 79 0.97 -0.46 15.59
N ARG A 80 -0.15 -1.15 15.81
CA ARG A 80 -1.46 -0.76 15.34
C ARG A 80 -2.21 -0.10 16.49
N PRO A 81 -2.97 0.99 16.25
CA PRO A 81 -3.90 1.50 17.25
C PRO A 81 -4.79 0.36 17.73
N GLU A 82 -4.84 0.15 19.05
CA GLU A 82 -5.48 -1.02 19.67
C GLU A 82 -6.99 -1.07 19.43
N GLU A 83 -7.60 0.03 18.97
CA GLU A 83 -8.95 0.08 18.42
C GLU A 83 -8.99 1.13 17.29
N ILE A 84 -9.32 0.74 16.05
CA ILE A 84 -9.77 1.71 15.05
C ILE A 84 -11.21 2.07 15.45
N PRO A 85 -11.55 3.35 15.65
CA PRO A 85 -12.93 3.74 15.95
C PRO A 85 -13.87 3.13 14.90
N SER A 86 -14.96 2.48 15.34
CA SER A 86 -15.94 1.80 14.49
C SER A 86 -16.58 2.66 13.41
N ASP A 87 -16.36 3.98 13.46
CA ASP A 87 -16.94 4.99 12.58
C ASP A 87 -15.99 5.42 11.45
N VAL A 88 -14.77 4.88 11.37
CA VAL A 88 -13.85 5.16 10.25
C VAL A 88 -14.34 4.39 9.02
N PRO A 89 -14.72 5.06 7.92
CA PRO A 89 -15.10 4.39 6.69
C PRO A 89 -13.89 3.66 6.11
N CYS A 90 -13.95 2.32 6.10
CA CYS A 90 -12.94 1.48 5.46
C CYS A 90 -13.11 1.49 3.94
N THR A 91 -12.72 2.59 3.31
CA THR A 91 -12.72 2.76 1.85
C THR A 91 -11.32 3.07 1.33
N GLY A 92 -10.99 2.51 0.17
CA GLY A 92 -9.78 2.81 -0.59
C GLY A 92 -10.05 3.74 -1.77
N GLN A 93 -11.32 4.07 -2.01
CA GLN A 93 -11.76 4.92 -3.12
C GLN A 93 -11.73 6.38 -2.70
N PHE A 94 -10.66 7.06 -3.06
CA PHE A 94 -10.49 8.49 -2.81
C PHE A 94 -10.62 9.28 -4.11
N ASP A 95 -11.21 10.46 -4.00
CA ASP A 95 -11.34 11.38 -5.12
C ASP A 95 -9.97 12.03 -5.42
N THR A 96 -9.14 12.26 -4.39
CA THR A 96 -7.73 12.58 -4.59
C THR A 96 -6.90 12.29 -3.34
N ILE A 97 -5.59 12.08 -3.50
CA ILE A 97 -4.63 11.88 -2.40
C ILE A 97 -3.39 12.72 -2.69
N THR A 98 -2.95 13.52 -1.74
CA THR A 98 -1.76 14.37 -1.91
C THR A 98 -1.01 14.60 -0.62
N ARG A 99 0.25 14.99 -0.75
CA ARG A 99 1.03 15.60 0.33
C ARG A 99 0.75 17.09 0.41
N THR A 100 1.06 17.69 1.55
CA THR A 100 1.06 19.14 1.76
C THR A 100 2.38 19.57 2.41
N SER A 101 2.62 20.88 2.44
CA SER A 101 3.87 21.41 3.01
C SER A 101 3.94 21.34 4.54
N ASP A 102 2.86 20.94 5.23
CA ASP A 102 2.89 20.61 6.65
C ASP A 102 3.49 19.22 6.93
N GLY A 103 3.82 18.46 5.88
CA GLY A 103 4.42 17.13 5.97
C GLY A 103 3.42 15.97 6.03
N GLY A 104 2.12 16.26 6.10
CA GLY A 104 1.06 15.27 6.07
C GLY A 104 0.77 14.72 4.68
N THR A 105 0.20 13.52 4.65
CA THR A 105 -0.43 12.94 3.46
C THR A 105 -1.93 12.87 3.71
N TYR A 106 -2.73 13.46 2.83
CA TYR A 106 -4.16 13.63 2.97
C TYR A 106 -4.88 12.94 1.82
N ALA A 107 -5.89 12.12 2.13
CA ALA A 107 -6.81 11.53 1.18
C ALA A 107 -8.20 12.16 1.33
N PHE A 108 -8.88 12.41 0.22
CA PHE A 108 -10.14 13.15 0.17
C PHE A 108 -11.24 12.28 -0.44
N LYS A 109 -12.42 12.25 0.19
CA LYS A 109 -13.58 11.54 -0.32
C LYS A 109 -14.88 12.28 0.02
N GLY A 110 -15.60 12.75 -0.99
CA GLY A 110 -16.81 13.53 -0.81
C GLY A 110 -16.52 14.80 -0.02
N ASN A 111 -17.14 14.95 1.15
CA ASN A 111 -16.91 16.03 2.09
C ASN A 111 -15.88 15.70 3.19
N MET A 112 -15.25 14.52 3.16
CA MET A 112 -14.36 14.03 4.20
C MET A 112 -12.90 14.08 3.78
N VAL A 113 -12.02 14.38 4.74
CA VAL A 113 -10.57 14.29 4.62
C VAL A 113 -10.02 13.30 5.64
N PHE A 114 -9.05 12.52 5.21
CA PHE A 114 -8.35 11.48 5.94
C PHE A 114 -6.88 11.86 5.98
N LYS A 115 -6.29 12.00 7.17
CA LYS A 115 -4.86 12.25 7.31
C LYS A 115 -4.17 10.96 7.70
N LEU A 116 -3.23 10.52 6.85
CA LEU A 116 -2.45 9.31 7.08
C LEU A 116 -1.45 9.54 8.22
N ASP A 117 -1.27 8.53 9.06
CA ASP A 117 -0.22 8.53 10.07
C ASP A 117 1.14 8.41 9.36
N ASN A 118 2.08 9.29 9.71
CA ASN A 118 3.41 9.32 9.10
C ASN A 118 4.37 8.25 9.69
N ASN A 119 4.04 7.69 10.85
CA ASN A 119 4.87 6.75 11.61
C ASN A 119 4.31 5.32 11.60
N ALA A 120 3.03 5.14 11.25
CA ALA A 120 2.36 3.84 11.22
C ALA A 120 1.43 3.70 10.02
N ILE A 121 1.01 2.47 9.72
CA ILE A 121 -0.12 2.26 8.82
C ILE A 121 -1.39 2.66 9.56
N GLY A 122 -2.16 3.57 9.00
CA GLY A 122 -3.39 4.05 9.62
C GLY A 122 -3.64 5.53 9.40
N LEU A 123 -4.63 6.03 10.14
CA LEU A 123 -4.97 7.44 10.18
C LEU A 123 -4.48 8.08 11.47
N GLU A 124 -4.13 9.36 11.39
CA GLU A 124 -3.86 10.18 12.57
C GLU A 124 -5.12 10.33 13.42
N SER A 125 -4.96 10.42 14.75
CA SER A 125 -6.08 10.61 15.67
C SER A 125 -6.90 11.86 15.32
N GLY A 126 -8.22 11.74 15.36
CA GLY A 126 -9.15 12.81 14.96
C GLY A 126 -9.54 12.81 13.48
N PHE A 127 -9.02 11.86 12.68
CA PHE A 127 -9.41 11.64 11.30
C PHE A 127 -10.20 10.32 11.13
N PRO A 128 -11.11 10.25 10.14
CA PRO A 128 -11.46 11.32 9.19
C PRO A 128 -12.33 12.41 9.80
N THR A 129 -12.32 13.58 9.18
CA THR A 129 -13.16 14.74 9.55
C THR A 129 -13.62 15.48 8.29
N GLU A 130 -14.45 16.51 8.41
CA GLU A 130 -14.88 17.32 7.27
C GLU A 130 -13.71 18.09 6.64
N ILE A 131 -13.70 18.19 5.31
CA ILE A 131 -12.70 18.95 4.55
C ILE A 131 -12.61 20.39 5.07
N SER A 132 -13.75 21.06 5.28
CA SER A 132 -13.83 22.44 5.75
C SER A 132 -13.23 22.68 7.14
N SER A 133 -13.11 21.64 7.97
CA SER A 133 -12.50 21.72 9.30
C SER A 133 -10.98 21.81 9.24
N VAL A 134 -10.37 21.36 8.14
CA VAL A 134 -8.90 21.31 7.97
C VAL A 134 -8.47 22.27 6.87
N PHE A 135 -9.09 22.17 5.70
CA PHE A 135 -8.85 23.00 4.52
C PHE A 135 -10.02 23.96 4.34
N ALA A 136 -10.01 25.06 5.08
CA ALA A 136 -11.01 26.10 4.95
C ALA A 136 -11.11 26.56 3.47
N ASP A 137 -12.35 26.74 3.00
CA ASP A 137 -12.69 27.19 1.64
C ASP A 137 -12.32 26.22 0.49
N LEU A 138 -11.83 25.01 0.78
CA LEU A 138 -11.68 23.95 -0.23
C LEU A 138 -13.04 23.27 -0.48
N PRO A 139 -13.49 23.11 -1.74
CA PRO A 139 -14.75 22.44 -2.03
C PRO A 139 -14.66 20.93 -1.81
N ASN A 140 -15.82 20.31 -1.70
CA ASN A 140 -15.98 18.86 -1.65
C ASN A 140 -15.84 18.24 -3.05
N ASP A 141 -15.82 16.89 -3.09
CA ASP A 141 -15.87 16.09 -4.31
C ASP A 141 -14.75 16.48 -5.30
N LEU A 142 -13.53 16.61 -4.81
CA LEU A 142 -12.37 17.10 -5.57
C LEU A 142 -12.06 16.20 -6.78
N ASP A 143 -11.50 16.79 -7.83
CA ASP A 143 -11.23 16.05 -9.08
C ASP A 143 -9.78 15.52 -9.12
N ALA A 144 -8.82 16.35 -8.68
CA ALA A 144 -7.41 15.98 -8.63
C ALA A 144 -6.64 16.89 -7.68
N SER A 145 -5.42 16.50 -7.34
CA SER A 145 -4.49 17.36 -6.60
C SER A 145 -3.05 17.06 -6.96
N VAL A 146 -2.17 18.06 -6.81
CA VAL A 146 -0.72 17.87 -6.97
C VAL A 146 0.06 18.74 -6.01
N PHE A 147 1.08 18.15 -5.38
CA PHE A 147 2.00 18.84 -4.49
C PHE A 147 3.32 19.16 -5.19
N TYR A 148 3.74 20.42 -5.11
CA TYR A 148 5.07 20.87 -5.54
C TYR A 148 5.94 21.06 -4.32
N GLU A 149 6.77 20.05 -4.04
CA GLU A 149 7.63 20.00 -2.86
C GLU A 149 8.64 21.15 -2.82
N ASP A 150 9.20 21.53 -3.97
CA ASP A 150 10.23 22.57 -4.07
C ASP A 150 9.74 23.99 -3.72
N VAL A 151 8.43 24.23 -3.87
CA VAL A 151 7.81 25.53 -3.50
C VAL A 151 6.84 25.42 -2.33
N GLY A 152 6.64 24.21 -1.78
CA GLY A 152 5.72 23.95 -0.68
C GLY A 152 4.27 24.34 -0.99
N LYS A 153 3.80 24.10 -2.23
CA LYS A 153 2.43 24.43 -2.64
C LYS A 153 1.66 23.20 -3.07
N THR A 154 0.43 23.06 -2.57
CA THR A 154 -0.52 22.06 -3.05
C THR A 154 -1.55 22.73 -3.94
N TYR A 155 -1.84 22.12 -5.09
CA TYR A 155 -2.87 22.59 -6.00
C TYR A 155 -3.99 21.56 -6.03
N PHE A 156 -5.21 21.98 -5.74
CA PHE A 156 -6.42 21.15 -5.82
C PHE A 156 -7.25 21.60 -7.03
N PHE A 157 -7.87 20.66 -7.73
CA PHE A 157 -8.66 20.92 -8.93
C PHE A 157 -10.10 20.50 -8.70
N LYS A 158 -11.04 21.35 -9.16
CA LYS A 158 -12.46 21.04 -9.18
C LYS A 158 -13.15 21.73 -10.35
N GLY A 159 -13.83 20.96 -11.19
CA GLY A 159 -14.46 21.43 -12.41
C GLY A 159 -13.47 22.17 -13.31
N ASN A 160 -13.75 23.45 -13.54
CA ASN A 160 -12.89 24.36 -14.30
C ASN A 160 -12.00 25.25 -13.42
N GLN A 161 -11.95 25.02 -12.11
CA GLN A 161 -11.20 25.83 -11.15
C GLN A 161 -10.04 25.03 -10.52
N TYR A 162 -9.07 25.77 -10.02
CA TYR A 162 -8.03 25.25 -9.17
C TYR A 162 -7.77 26.17 -7.98
N TYR A 163 -7.41 25.56 -6.86
CA TYR A 163 -7.12 26.18 -5.58
C TYR A 163 -5.64 25.97 -5.28
N ARG A 164 -4.98 26.92 -4.63
CA ARG A 164 -3.59 26.79 -4.21
C ARG A 164 -3.48 26.95 -2.70
N PHE A 165 -2.84 26.01 -2.05
CA PHE A 165 -2.71 25.94 -0.61
C PHE A 165 -1.24 25.95 -0.17
N SER A 166 -1.00 26.55 0.99
CA SER A 166 0.23 26.43 1.79
C SER A 166 -0.10 25.62 3.04
N GLY A 167 0.36 24.37 3.12
CA GLY A 167 -0.12 23.43 4.12
C GLY A 167 -1.63 23.25 3.96
N THR A 168 -2.38 23.67 4.97
CA THR A 168 -3.84 23.65 4.99
C THR A 168 -4.50 25.03 4.77
N THR A 169 -3.71 26.08 4.50
CA THR A 169 -4.21 27.45 4.31
C THR A 169 -4.36 27.79 2.83
N LEU A 170 -5.55 28.28 2.42
CA LEU A 170 -5.80 28.78 1.07
C LEU A 170 -4.98 30.05 0.82
N ASP A 171 -4.24 30.09 -0.29
CA ASP A 171 -3.51 31.29 -0.69
C ASP A 171 -4.47 32.39 -1.18
N SER A 172 -4.16 33.64 -0.85
CA SER A 172 -4.93 34.80 -1.32
C SER A 172 -4.99 34.86 -2.86
N GLY A 173 -6.18 35.17 -3.39
CA GLY A 173 -6.44 35.27 -4.83
C GLY A 173 -6.88 33.97 -5.50
N TYR A 174 -7.10 32.89 -4.75
CA TYR A 174 -7.66 31.62 -5.23
C TYR A 174 -9.11 31.44 -4.78
N PRO A 175 -9.93 30.62 -5.48
CA PRO A 175 -9.59 29.84 -6.68
C PRO A 175 -9.43 30.68 -7.96
N LEU A 176 -8.75 30.11 -8.95
CA LEU A 176 -8.64 30.64 -10.31
C LEU A 176 -9.11 29.59 -11.32
N SER A 177 -9.48 30.02 -12.53
CA SER A 177 -9.80 29.08 -13.61
C SER A 177 -8.55 28.29 -14.03
N ILE A 178 -8.70 27.01 -14.36
CA ILE A 178 -7.60 26.15 -14.84
C ILE A 178 -6.88 26.82 -16.02
N SER A 179 -7.64 27.39 -16.96
CA SER A 179 -7.12 28.11 -18.13
C SER A 179 -6.30 29.38 -17.81
N ALA A 180 -6.34 29.90 -16.58
CA ALA A 180 -5.56 31.09 -16.21
C ALA A 180 -4.06 30.80 -16.05
N LYS A 181 -3.70 29.54 -15.75
CA LYS A 181 -2.31 29.11 -15.54
C LYS A 181 -1.97 27.85 -16.32
N TRP A 182 -2.86 26.86 -16.30
CA TRP A 182 -2.61 25.51 -16.79
C TRP A 182 -2.92 25.40 -18.27
N ASN A 183 -2.22 26.17 -19.11
CA ASN A 183 -2.55 26.29 -20.53
C ASN A 183 -2.50 24.93 -21.25
N GLY A 184 -3.57 24.62 -21.99
CA GLY A 184 -3.71 23.36 -22.74
C GLY A 184 -4.23 22.18 -21.92
N LEU A 185 -4.53 22.37 -20.63
CA LEU A 185 -5.12 21.34 -19.77
C LEU A 185 -6.66 21.36 -19.86
N PRO A 186 -7.35 20.20 -19.89
CA PRO A 186 -8.80 20.15 -19.80
C PRO A 186 -9.29 20.40 -18.37
N ASN A 187 -10.60 20.61 -18.23
CA ASN A 187 -11.30 20.63 -16.95
C ASN A 187 -11.62 19.20 -16.47
N ASP A 188 -12.19 19.10 -15.26
CA ASP A 188 -12.74 17.86 -14.70
C ASP A 188 -11.70 16.72 -14.69
N LEU A 189 -10.48 17.01 -14.23
CA LEU A 189 -9.35 16.09 -14.27
C LEU A 189 -9.61 14.83 -13.43
N ASP A 190 -8.96 13.71 -13.76
CA ASP A 190 -9.15 12.48 -12.97
C ASP A 190 -7.99 12.26 -11.98
N ALA A 191 -6.78 12.73 -12.29
CA ALA A 191 -5.64 12.69 -11.38
C ALA A 191 -4.54 13.66 -11.81
N ALA A 192 -3.66 14.04 -10.87
CA ALA A 192 -2.48 14.85 -11.14
C ALA A 192 -1.31 14.38 -10.27
N PHE A 193 -0.08 14.36 -10.79
CA PHE A 193 1.09 13.94 -10.03
C PHE A 193 2.38 14.52 -10.57
N VAL A 194 3.38 14.67 -9.71
CA VAL A 194 4.77 14.84 -10.15
C VAL A 194 5.34 13.46 -10.42
N TRP A 195 5.93 13.24 -11.59
CA TRP A 195 6.57 11.95 -11.89
C TRP A 195 8.03 11.97 -11.43
N SER A 196 8.43 10.98 -10.65
CA SER A 196 9.80 10.86 -10.11
C SER A 196 10.87 10.63 -11.17
N GLY A 197 10.51 10.08 -12.34
CA GLY A 197 11.49 9.84 -13.41
C GLY A 197 12.09 11.10 -14.04
N ASN A 198 11.39 12.24 -14.01
CA ASN A 198 11.90 13.49 -14.59
C ASN A 198 11.45 14.78 -13.88
N GLY A 199 10.72 14.68 -12.78
CA GLY A 199 10.23 15.82 -12.00
C GLY A 199 9.17 16.68 -12.70
N ARG A 200 8.65 16.26 -13.87
CA ARG A 200 7.57 16.97 -14.55
C ARG A 200 6.21 16.61 -13.94
N VAL A 201 5.24 17.47 -14.22
CA VAL A 201 3.88 17.34 -13.74
C VAL A 201 3.05 16.67 -14.82
N TYR A 202 2.26 15.70 -14.41
CA TYR A 202 1.43 14.89 -15.27
C TYR A 202 -0.01 14.95 -14.79
N PHE A 203 -0.93 15.02 -15.73
CA PHE A 203 -2.37 15.06 -15.47
C PHE A 203 -3.04 13.93 -16.25
N ILE A 204 -4.08 13.33 -15.68
CA ILE A 204 -4.85 12.25 -16.30
C ILE A 204 -6.28 12.75 -16.54
N LYS A 205 -6.80 12.45 -17.73
CA LYS A 205 -8.21 12.63 -18.07
C LYS A 205 -8.65 11.52 -19.01
N GLY A 206 -9.64 10.74 -18.58
CA GLY A 206 -10.08 9.50 -19.21
C GLY A 206 -8.91 8.55 -19.43
N ASN A 207 -8.78 8.05 -20.65
CA ASN A 207 -7.70 7.15 -21.05
C ASN A 207 -6.46 7.89 -21.57
N GLN A 208 -6.30 9.17 -21.24
CA GLN A 208 -5.22 10.02 -21.71
C GLN A 208 -4.48 10.68 -20.56
N TYR A 209 -3.23 11.06 -20.83
CA TYR A 209 -2.43 11.86 -19.92
C TYR A 209 -1.76 13.03 -20.64
N TYR A 210 -1.59 14.13 -19.91
CA TYR A 210 -1.00 15.39 -20.33
C TYR A 210 0.30 15.56 -19.55
N ARG A 211 1.37 15.97 -20.24
CA ARG A 211 2.63 16.35 -19.58
C ARG A 211 2.73 17.87 -19.60
N TYR A 212 2.83 18.46 -18.42
CA TYR A 212 2.80 19.89 -18.22
C TYR A 212 4.18 20.42 -17.87
N ASN A 213 4.57 21.51 -18.52
CA ASN A 213 5.81 22.20 -18.29
C ASN A 213 5.55 23.45 -17.44
N ARG A 214 6.04 23.42 -16.19
CA ARG A 214 5.92 24.52 -15.22
C ARG A 214 6.62 25.81 -15.62
N TYR A 215 7.62 25.74 -16.51
CA TYR A 215 8.42 26.91 -16.90
C TYR A 215 7.76 27.67 -18.04
N SER A 216 7.20 26.96 -19.01
CA SER A 216 6.42 27.56 -20.09
C SER A 216 4.94 27.73 -19.74
N GLU A 217 4.54 27.26 -18.55
CA GLU A 217 3.15 27.22 -18.07
C GLU A 217 2.16 26.66 -19.10
N ALA A 218 2.54 25.55 -19.74
CA ALA A 218 1.74 24.95 -20.79
C ALA A 218 1.96 23.43 -20.88
N VAL A 219 0.95 22.73 -21.41
CA VAL A 219 1.09 21.34 -21.85
C VAL A 219 2.12 21.26 -22.98
N ASP A 220 3.04 20.29 -22.88
CA ASP A 220 4.07 20.09 -23.90
C ASP A 220 3.45 19.68 -25.26
N ALA A 221 4.09 20.10 -26.35
CA ALA A 221 3.71 19.65 -27.69
C ALA A 221 3.75 18.11 -27.81
N GLY A 222 2.74 17.55 -28.49
CA GLY A 222 2.59 16.10 -28.66
C GLY A 222 1.91 15.38 -27.48
N TYR A 223 1.22 16.14 -26.62
CA TYR A 223 0.28 15.66 -25.61
C TYR A 223 -1.13 16.19 -25.92
N PRO A 224 -2.20 15.50 -25.50
CA PRO A 224 -2.20 14.30 -24.65
C PRO A 224 -1.69 13.02 -25.34
N ARG A 225 -1.34 12.02 -24.54
CA ARG A 225 -0.95 10.68 -24.99
C ARG A 225 -1.79 9.60 -24.30
N PRO A 226 -1.90 8.38 -24.87
CA PRO A 226 -2.65 7.29 -24.24
C PRO A 226 -2.07 6.90 -22.87
N LEU A 227 -2.93 6.73 -21.86
CA LEU A 227 -2.54 6.28 -20.51
C LEU A 227 -1.87 4.90 -20.55
N SER A 228 -2.19 4.06 -21.54
CA SER A 228 -1.58 2.74 -21.75
C SER A 228 -0.06 2.74 -21.93
N VAL A 229 0.54 3.90 -22.19
CA VAL A 229 2.00 4.09 -22.16
C VAL A 229 2.56 3.77 -20.76
N TRP A 230 1.83 4.10 -19.69
CA TRP A 230 2.13 3.75 -18.31
C TRP A 230 1.75 2.29 -18.04
N ARG A 231 2.64 1.38 -18.45
CA ARG A 231 2.35 -0.06 -18.51
C ARG A 231 1.97 -0.65 -17.15
N GLY A 232 0.89 -1.42 -17.13
CA GLY A 232 0.39 -2.10 -15.94
C GLY A 232 -0.56 -1.27 -15.08
N LEU A 233 -0.80 0.00 -15.43
CA LEU A 233 -1.90 0.76 -14.85
C LEU A 233 -3.27 0.24 -15.34
N PRO A 234 -4.32 0.41 -14.52
CA PRO A 234 -5.70 0.18 -14.94
C PRO A 234 -6.14 1.19 -16.01
N ALA A 235 -7.32 0.95 -16.60
CA ALA A 235 -7.86 1.80 -17.66
C ALA A 235 -8.29 3.19 -17.17
N SER A 236 -8.68 3.30 -15.90
CA SER A 236 -9.01 4.53 -15.19
C SER A 236 -8.10 4.69 -13.99
N VAL A 237 -7.77 5.92 -13.63
CA VAL A 237 -7.01 6.26 -12.43
C VAL A 237 -7.72 7.44 -11.78
N GLU A 238 -8.14 7.26 -10.54
CA GLU A 238 -8.90 8.22 -9.74
C GLU A 238 -7.99 9.12 -8.91
N SER A 239 -6.76 8.69 -8.64
CA SER A 239 -5.78 9.55 -7.98
C SER A 239 -4.37 9.07 -8.26
N ALA A 240 -3.42 9.99 -8.20
CA ALA A 240 -2.01 9.68 -8.28
C ALA A 240 -1.21 10.68 -7.45
N MET A 241 -0.10 10.26 -6.86
CA MET A 241 0.82 11.17 -6.20
C MET A 241 2.24 10.63 -6.20
N GLN A 242 3.21 11.54 -6.13
CA GLN A 242 4.54 11.18 -5.65
C GLN A 242 4.52 11.21 -4.13
N TRP A 243 4.89 10.08 -3.52
CA TRP A 243 4.94 9.98 -2.07
C TRP A 243 6.34 10.31 -1.52
N SER A 244 6.47 10.36 -0.18
CA SER A 244 7.69 10.79 0.52
C SER A 244 8.95 9.99 0.16
N ASN A 245 8.79 8.75 -0.29
CA ASN A 245 9.89 7.91 -0.76
C ASN A 245 10.29 8.15 -2.23
N SER A 246 9.85 9.25 -2.83
CA SER A 246 10.13 9.62 -4.22
C SER A 246 9.63 8.60 -5.25
N ARG A 247 8.64 7.78 -4.93
CA ARG A 247 7.95 6.92 -5.92
C ARG A 247 6.58 7.48 -6.27
N THR A 248 6.16 7.24 -7.50
CA THR A 248 4.81 7.55 -7.94
C THR A 248 3.87 6.38 -7.65
N TYR A 249 2.75 6.70 -7.00
CA TYR A 249 1.66 5.80 -6.69
C TYR A 249 0.41 6.25 -7.42
N PHE A 250 -0.32 5.28 -7.96
CA PHE A 250 -1.61 5.47 -8.62
C PHE A 250 -2.67 4.70 -7.84
N PHE A 251 -3.87 5.24 -7.76
CA PHE A 251 -4.98 4.67 -7.02
C PHE A 251 -6.15 4.49 -7.96
N SER A 252 -6.76 3.30 -7.91
CA SER A 252 -7.95 3.01 -8.68
C SER A 252 -8.83 1.99 -7.96
N GLY A 253 -10.12 2.29 -7.83
CA GLY A 253 -11.02 1.53 -6.97
C GLY A 253 -10.46 1.37 -5.54
N GLU A 254 -10.43 0.13 -5.06
CA GLU A 254 -9.91 -0.24 -3.73
C GLU A 254 -8.40 -0.55 -3.73
N GLU A 255 -7.72 -0.28 -4.85
CA GLU A 255 -6.35 -0.71 -5.10
C GLU A 255 -5.41 0.45 -5.35
N TYR A 256 -4.14 0.24 -5.02
CA TYR A 256 -3.07 1.14 -5.39
C TYR A 256 -1.95 0.40 -6.10
N TYR A 257 -1.26 1.14 -6.95
CA TYR A 257 -0.27 0.67 -7.90
C TYR A 257 1.00 1.48 -7.70
N ARG A 258 2.12 0.82 -7.39
CA ARG A 258 3.43 1.47 -7.31
C ARG A 258 4.13 1.37 -8.65
N PHE A 259 4.49 2.52 -9.20
CA PHE A 259 5.13 2.59 -10.51
C PHE A 259 6.66 2.56 -10.39
N ASN A 260 7.29 1.84 -11.30
CA ASN A 260 8.73 1.68 -11.37
C ASN A 260 9.29 2.50 -12.53
N ASP A 261 9.98 3.59 -12.21
CA ASP A 261 10.47 4.52 -13.22
C ASP A 261 11.56 3.92 -14.11
N ARG A 262 12.37 3.01 -13.56
CA ARG A 262 13.48 2.37 -14.30
C ARG A 262 12.98 1.43 -15.39
N SER A 263 12.00 0.59 -15.05
CA SER A 263 11.40 -0.36 -15.99
C SER A 263 10.18 0.20 -16.73
N PHE A 264 9.76 1.41 -16.36
CA PHE A 264 8.61 2.15 -16.89
C PHE A 264 7.33 1.29 -16.93
N ARG A 265 7.01 0.68 -15.79
CA ARG A 265 5.83 -0.15 -15.58
C ARG A 265 5.48 -0.26 -14.09
N VAL A 266 4.28 -0.73 -13.79
CA VAL A 266 3.89 -1.14 -12.43
C VAL A 266 4.77 -2.30 -11.94
N ASP A 267 5.18 -2.24 -10.67
CA ASP A 267 5.95 -3.31 -10.01
C ASP A 267 5.17 -4.64 -9.98
N THR A 268 5.86 -5.76 -10.06
CA THR A 268 5.25 -7.11 -10.18
C THR A 268 4.36 -7.53 -9.02
N SER A 269 4.53 -6.95 -7.83
CA SER A 269 3.77 -7.28 -6.61
C SER A 269 2.58 -6.36 -6.36
N TYR A 270 2.16 -5.61 -7.39
CA TYR A 270 1.05 -4.68 -7.40
C TYR A 270 0.02 -5.06 -8.48
N PRO A 271 -1.27 -4.69 -8.32
CA PRO A 271 -1.83 -3.83 -7.27
C PRO A 271 -1.86 -4.44 -5.86
N ARG A 272 -2.09 -3.59 -4.86
CA ARG A 272 -2.34 -3.95 -3.46
C ARG A 272 -3.55 -3.18 -2.93
N SER A 273 -4.17 -3.65 -1.85
CA SER A 273 -5.32 -2.98 -1.23
C SER A 273 -4.96 -1.62 -0.64
N THR A 274 -5.66 -0.57 -1.03
CA THR A 274 -5.51 0.78 -0.45
C THR A 274 -5.96 0.77 1.01
N VAL A 275 -7.10 0.15 1.29
CA VAL A 275 -7.66 0.04 2.65
C VAL A 275 -6.67 -0.57 3.62
N GLN A 276 -6.08 -1.71 3.27
CA GLN A 276 -5.19 -2.44 4.18
C GLN A 276 -3.85 -1.71 4.42
N TYR A 277 -3.28 -1.11 3.38
CA TYR A 277 -1.89 -0.61 3.42
C TYR A 277 -1.76 0.89 3.64
N TRP A 278 -2.84 1.66 3.45
CA TRP A 278 -2.87 3.11 3.67
C TRP A 278 -3.79 3.45 4.84
N ILE A 279 -5.02 2.94 4.85
CA ILE A 279 -6.03 3.31 5.87
C ILE A 279 -5.91 2.45 7.13
N GLY A 280 -5.37 1.23 7.01
CA GLY A 280 -5.10 0.34 8.13
C GLY A 280 -6.28 -0.51 8.60
N CYS A 281 -7.40 -0.57 7.87
CA CYS A 281 -8.51 -1.45 8.25
C CYS A 281 -8.18 -2.93 8.06
N GLU A 282 -8.81 -3.78 8.87
CA GLU A 282 -8.67 -5.21 8.74
C GLU A 282 -9.57 -5.82 7.66
N LEU A 283 -9.21 -7.04 7.25
CA LEU A 283 -10.05 -7.87 6.41
C LEU A 283 -11.39 -8.22 7.10
N GLU A 284 -11.44 -8.19 8.44
CA GLU A 284 -12.66 -8.42 9.22
C GLU A 284 -13.64 -7.23 9.15
N ASP A 285 -13.14 -5.99 9.12
CA ASP A 285 -13.97 -4.78 8.99
C ASP A 285 -14.63 -4.69 7.60
N LEU A 286 -13.92 -5.14 6.56
CA LEU A 286 -14.45 -5.25 5.19
C LEU A 286 -15.58 -6.30 5.07
N MET A 287 -15.63 -7.29 5.97
CA MET A 287 -16.70 -8.28 6.02
C MET A 287 -17.92 -7.77 6.81
N GLN A 288 -17.73 -6.91 7.81
CA GLN A 288 -18.82 -6.33 8.61
C GLN A 288 -19.60 -5.24 7.87
N ALA A 289 -18.97 -4.52 6.93
CA ALA A 289 -19.65 -3.50 6.11
C ALA A 289 -20.70 -4.07 5.13
N THR A 290 -20.74 -5.40 4.94
CA THR A 290 -21.73 -6.07 4.07
C THR A 290 -22.93 -6.68 4.81
N THR A 291 -22.94 -6.63 6.15
CA THR A 291 -24.10 -7.03 6.94
C THR A 291 -25.05 -5.84 7.17
N PRO A 292 -26.31 -5.91 6.72
CA PRO A 292 -27.29 -4.87 7.01
C PRO A 292 -27.53 -4.80 8.51
N THR A 293 -27.26 -3.65 9.11
CA THR A 293 -27.73 -3.29 10.44
C THR A 293 -29.23 -3.02 10.39
N SER A 294 -30.04 -4.06 10.60
CA SER A 294 -31.38 -3.86 11.14
C SER A 294 -31.80 -5.06 11.96
N GLY A 295 -32.04 -4.83 13.25
CA GLY A 295 -32.57 -5.83 14.16
C GLY A 295 -33.90 -6.39 13.65
N SER A 296 -33.95 -7.70 13.49
CA SER A 296 -35.09 -8.57 13.82
C SER A 296 -34.71 -10.01 13.46
N ASN A 297 -35.01 -10.92 14.38
CA ASN A 297 -34.76 -12.35 14.27
C ASN A 297 -35.30 -12.92 12.95
N THR A 298 -34.42 -13.45 12.09
CA THR A 298 -34.54 -14.74 11.35
C THR A 298 -33.42 -14.82 10.29
N PHE A 299 -32.40 -15.63 10.54
CA PHE A 299 -31.35 -15.90 9.55
C PHE A 299 -31.77 -17.03 8.60
N TYR A 300 -32.20 -16.67 7.40
CA TYR A 300 -32.06 -17.53 6.22
C TYR A 300 -31.01 -16.91 5.29
N MET A 301 -29.76 -17.37 5.39
CA MET A 301 -28.76 -17.12 4.35
C MET A 301 -29.21 -17.85 3.08
N SER A 302 -29.55 -17.09 2.03
CA SER A 302 -29.95 -17.66 0.75
C SER A 302 -28.76 -18.38 0.09
N SER A 303 -29.05 -19.51 -0.57
CA SER A 303 -28.08 -20.43 -1.18
C SER A 303 -27.11 -19.78 -2.18
N LEU A 304 -27.38 -18.56 -2.64
CA LEU A 304 -26.54 -17.80 -3.56
C LEU A 304 -25.24 -17.29 -2.91
N ALA A 305 -25.25 -16.94 -1.62
CA ALA A 305 -24.05 -16.45 -0.93
C ALA A 305 -22.97 -17.53 -0.79
N VAL A 306 -23.37 -18.78 -0.53
CA VAL A 306 -22.47 -19.94 -0.43
C VAL A 306 -21.86 -20.29 -1.80
N ILE A 307 -22.62 -20.09 -2.88
CA ILE A 307 -22.17 -20.33 -4.25
C ILE A 307 -21.16 -19.26 -4.71
N MET A 308 -21.36 -17.99 -4.32
CA MET A 308 -20.41 -16.91 -4.62
C MET A 308 -19.07 -17.09 -3.88
N LEU A 309 -19.11 -17.49 -2.61
CA LEU A 309 -17.90 -17.78 -1.80
C LEU A 309 -17.08 -18.97 -2.33
N SER A 310 -17.75 -20.04 -2.76
CA SER A 310 -17.06 -21.20 -3.36
C SER A 310 -16.43 -20.89 -4.72
N SER A 311 -17.02 -19.97 -5.48
CA SER A 311 -16.52 -19.55 -6.79
C SER A 311 -15.27 -18.66 -6.70
N LEU A 312 -15.27 -17.71 -5.76
CA LEU A 312 -14.12 -16.82 -5.49
C LEU A 312 -12.89 -17.57 -4.94
N ILE A 313 -13.11 -18.60 -4.11
CA ILE A 313 -12.02 -19.41 -3.53
C ILE A 313 -11.46 -20.41 -4.56
N SER A 314 -12.32 -20.93 -5.45
CA SER A 314 -11.87 -21.75 -6.60
C SER A 314 -10.95 -20.98 -7.55
N LEU A 315 -11.12 -19.65 -7.63
CA LEU A 315 -10.25 -18.77 -8.38
C LEU A 315 -8.92 -18.51 -7.64
N GLN A 316 -8.95 -18.29 -6.33
CA GLN A 316 -7.77 -18.10 -5.47
C GLN A 316 -6.85 -19.34 -5.38
N LEU A 317 -7.43 -20.56 -5.43
CA LEU A 317 -6.67 -21.83 -5.42
C LEU A 317 -5.95 -22.13 -6.75
N ARG A 318 -6.36 -21.50 -7.86
CA ARG A 318 -5.70 -21.66 -9.18
C ARG A 318 -4.40 -20.87 -9.29
N PHE A 319 -4.22 -19.82 -8.48
CA PHE A 319 -3.06 -18.92 -8.56
C PHE A 319 -2.12 -18.99 -7.35
N THR A 320 -2.37 -19.88 -6.38
CA THR A 320 -1.51 -20.07 -5.19
C THR A 320 -0.56 -21.27 -5.32
N PRO A 321 0.75 -21.11 -5.01
CA PRO A 321 1.72 -22.22 -5.01
C PRO A 321 1.33 -23.31 -3.99
N ALA A 322 1.70 -24.56 -4.29
CA ALA A 322 1.23 -25.78 -3.60
C ALA A 322 1.47 -25.80 -2.07
N ILE A 323 2.46 -25.06 -1.57
CA ILE A 323 2.82 -25.00 -0.14
C ILE A 323 1.76 -24.22 0.68
N GLY A 324 1.08 -23.23 0.08
CA GLY A 324 0.05 -22.42 0.75
C GLY A 324 -1.33 -23.10 0.84
N ARG A 325 -1.58 -24.14 0.02
CA ARG A 325 -2.92 -24.77 -0.07
C ARG A 325 -3.31 -25.56 1.18
N LYS A 326 -2.35 -26.17 1.87
CA LYS A 326 -2.63 -26.97 3.09
C LYS A 326 -3.00 -26.09 4.29
N ALA A 327 -2.44 -24.89 4.40
CA ALA A 327 -2.76 -23.95 5.47
C ALA A 327 -4.16 -23.34 5.29
N LEU A 328 -4.47 -22.90 4.07
CA LEU A 328 -5.80 -22.40 3.70
C LEU A 328 -6.89 -23.46 3.87
N TYR A 329 -6.63 -24.70 3.45
CA TYR A 329 -7.61 -25.80 3.56
C TYR A 329 -7.84 -26.25 5.01
N ARG A 330 -6.81 -26.26 5.87
CA ARG A 330 -6.98 -26.54 7.30
C ARG A 330 -7.81 -25.46 7.99
N ARG A 331 -7.54 -24.17 7.71
CA ARG A 331 -8.29 -23.05 8.28
C ARG A 331 -9.76 -23.09 7.87
N TYR A 332 -10.05 -23.45 6.61
CA TYR A 332 -11.42 -23.64 6.12
C TYR A 332 -12.16 -24.78 6.82
N ILE A 333 -11.54 -25.95 7.00
CA ILE A 333 -12.18 -27.07 7.71
C ILE A 333 -12.48 -26.71 9.17
N THR A 334 -11.59 -25.99 9.85
CA THR A 334 -11.82 -25.50 11.21
C THR A 334 -13.03 -24.55 11.26
N LEU A 335 -13.08 -23.56 10.37
CA LEU A 335 -14.19 -22.60 10.27
C LEU A 335 -15.56 -23.24 9.95
N VAL A 336 -15.58 -24.24 9.09
CA VAL A 336 -16.82 -24.98 8.76
C VAL A 336 -17.27 -25.86 9.92
N ASN A 337 -16.33 -26.51 10.61
CA ASN A 337 -16.65 -27.37 11.76
C ASN A 337 -17.10 -26.55 12.98
N ASP A 338 -16.54 -25.37 13.21
CA ASP A 338 -16.95 -24.47 14.28
C ASP A 338 -18.35 -23.88 14.03
N ASN A 339 -18.71 -23.64 12.77
CA ASN A 339 -20.08 -23.25 12.40
C ASN A 339 -21.09 -24.41 12.53
N LEU A 340 -20.68 -25.65 12.23
CA LEU A 340 -21.52 -26.82 12.39
C LEU A 340 -21.73 -27.20 13.86
N SER A 341 -20.72 -27.03 14.71
CA SER A 341 -20.81 -27.28 16.15
C SER A 341 -21.71 -26.24 16.84
N GLN A 342 -21.64 -24.97 16.44
CA GLN A 342 -22.59 -23.94 16.89
C GLN A 342 -24.03 -24.20 16.44
N ARG A 343 -24.25 -24.79 15.25
CA ARG A 343 -25.60 -25.21 14.82
C ARG A 343 -26.16 -26.35 15.67
N GLN A 344 -25.34 -27.33 16.05
CA GLN A 344 -25.77 -28.46 16.89
C GLN A 344 -26.08 -28.03 18.32
N SER A 345 -25.31 -27.10 18.89
CA SER A 345 -25.60 -26.56 20.23
C SER A 345 -26.89 -25.72 20.27
N LEU A 346 -27.17 -24.94 19.22
CA LEU A 346 -28.41 -24.15 19.12
C LEU A 346 -29.66 -25.01 18.86
N GLN A 347 -29.54 -26.12 18.12
CA GLN A 347 -30.64 -27.09 17.95
C GLN A 347 -30.93 -27.87 19.23
N SER A 348 -29.92 -28.11 20.07
CA SER A 348 -30.06 -28.80 21.36
C SER A 348 -30.75 -27.93 22.42
N ALA A 349 -30.53 -26.61 22.36
CA ALA A 349 -31.13 -25.64 23.28
C ALA A 349 -32.60 -25.28 22.95
N ALA A 350 -33.09 -25.64 21.75
CA ALA A 350 -34.46 -25.35 21.30
C ALA A 350 -35.47 -26.48 21.61
N VAL A 351 -35.05 -27.58 22.25
CA VAL A 351 -35.87 -28.78 22.52
C VAL A 351 -36.02 -29.09 24.02
N THR A 352 -35.57 -28.20 24.91
CA THR A 352 -35.76 -28.32 26.37
C THR A 352 -36.63 -27.22 26.95
#